data_AF-A0A7Z9RYV6-F1
#
_entry.id   AF-A0A7Z9RYV6-F1
#
_cell.length_a   1.000
_cell.length_b   1.000
_cell.length_c   1.000
_cell.angle_alpha   90.00
_cell.angle_beta   90.00
_cell.angle_gamma   90.00
#
_symmetry.space_group_name_H-M   'P 1'
#
loop_
_entity.id
_entity.type
_entity.pdbx_description
1 polymer ?
#
loop_
_entity_poly.entity_id
_entity_poly.type
_entity_poly.pdbx_seq_one_letter_code
_entity_poly.pdbx_strand_id
1 'polypeptide(L)'
;MKRLQMLCFSTLVLTPLFGCSGLSGMHEDQRAHPLDRHVRVHCADQGKRASLEQMIADLATREVVFLGETHLDDVTHRLELAVVEGIHRAGRDVVISMEMFGRDRQSVVDDYLSGAIEEDEFLEQSNPWNNYETGYRPILEWAKQRGVPVIAANVPASVWRKVA
;
A
#
# COMPACT_ATOMS: atom_id res chain seq x y z
N MET A 1 14.82 15.02 15.19
CA MET A 1 15.57 16.10 14.51
C MET A 1 17.04 15.73 14.44
N LYS A 2 17.58 15.55 13.24
CA LYS A 2 19.00 15.76 12.86
C LYS A 2 19.13 15.47 11.37
N ARG A 3 18.91 16.52 10.57
CA ARG A 3 19.49 16.67 9.23
C ARG A 3 20.93 17.11 9.43
N LEU A 4 21.90 16.43 8.83
CA LEU A 4 23.16 17.04 8.41
C LEU A 4 23.92 16.10 7.47
N GLN A 5 23.98 16.44 6.19
CA GLN A 5 25.21 16.30 5.42
C GLN A 5 25.34 17.51 4.48
N MET A 6 26.31 18.35 4.83
CA MET A 6 26.86 19.42 4.02
C MET A 6 28.03 18.82 3.24
N LEU A 7 27.99 18.91 1.91
CA LEU A 7 29.16 18.69 1.06
C LEU A 7 29.13 19.74 -0.06
N CYS A 8 29.91 20.79 0.15
CA CYS A 8 30.35 21.72 -0.89
C CYS A 8 31.40 21.01 -1.75
N PHE A 9 31.17 20.96 -3.06
CA PHE A 9 32.26 20.93 -4.04
C PHE A 9 31.98 22.00 -5.10
N SER A 10 32.79 23.04 -5.04
CA SER A 10 32.86 24.15 -5.97
C SER A 10 33.88 23.81 -7.06
N THR A 11 33.41 23.58 -8.28
CA THR A 11 34.22 23.80 -9.50
C THR A 11 33.32 24.27 -10.64
N LEU A 12 33.62 25.49 -11.07
CA LEU A 12 33.09 26.23 -12.21
C LEU A 12 33.83 25.79 -13.48
N VAL A 13 33.17 25.20 -14.48
CA VAL A 13 33.66 25.18 -15.88
C VAL A 13 32.48 25.29 -16.87
N LEU A 14 32.46 26.45 -17.52
CA LEU A 14 32.09 26.78 -18.91
C LEU A 14 31.25 25.80 -19.76
N THR A 15 30.07 26.26 -20.14
CA THR A 15 29.18 25.70 -21.18
C THR A 15 29.71 25.90 -22.60
N PRO A 16 29.47 24.96 -23.53
CA PRO A 16 29.14 25.26 -24.91
C PRO A 16 27.64 25.06 -25.16
N LEU A 17 26.98 26.13 -25.62
CA LEU A 17 25.71 26.08 -26.35
C LEU A 17 25.95 25.38 -27.69
N PHE A 18 25.21 24.32 -28.02
CA PHE A 18 24.69 24.02 -29.35
C PHE A 18 23.75 22.80 -29.27
N GLY A 19 22.55 22.92 -29.85
CA GLY A 19 21.78 21.77 -30.33
C GLY A 19 20.35 21.62 -29.79
N CYS A 20 19.41 22.44 -30.26
CA CYS A 20 18.01 22.01 -30.34
C CYS A 20 17.89 20.98 -31.47
N SER A 21 17.46 19.76 -31.15
CA SER A 21 16.81 18.83 -32.08
C SER A 21 16.16 17.68 -31.32
N GLY A 22 14.83 17.65 -31.33
CA GLY A 22 14.09 16.41 -31.52
C GLY A 22 13.79 15.55 -30.29
N LEU A 23 12.50 15.51 -29.95
CA LEU A 23 11.80 14.35 -29.41
C LEU A 23 12.15 13.96 -27.97
N SER A 24 11.44 14.62 -27.05
CA SER A 24 10.89 14.00 -25.86
C SER A 24 10.13 12.71 -26.26
N GLY A 25 10.84 11.61 -26.29
CA GLY A 25 10.33 10.27 -26.56
C GLY A 25 10.73 9.36 -25.42
N MET A 26 9.78 9.12 -24.50
CA MET A 26 9.68 7.94 -23.66
C MET A 26 10.98 7.48 -23.00
N HIS A 27 11.28 8.02 -21.83
CA HIS A 27 12.09 7.28 -20.87
C HIS A 27 11.28 6.01 -20.53
N GLU A 28 11.65 4.91 -21.17
CA GLU A 28 11.05 3.60 -20.96
C GLU A 28 11.33 3.22 -19.50
N ASP A 29 10.29 3.31 -18.67
CA ASP A 29 10.33 3.06 -17.24
C ASP A 29 10.78 1.62 -17.00
N GLN A 30 12.04 1.43 -16.57
CA GLN A 30 12.65 0.13 -16.36
C GLN A 30 12.06 -0.68 -15.19
N ARG A 31 10.88 -0.31 -14.66
CA ARG A 31 10.14 -1.12 -13.67
C ARG A 31 8.63 -1.09 -13.92
N ALA A 32 8.19 -1.62 -15.06
CA ALA A 32 6.77 -1.98 -15.18
C ALA A 32 6.41 -2.99 -14.07
N HIS A 33 5.39 -2.68 -13.27
CA HIS A 33 4.96 -3.59 -12.22
C HIS A 33 4.25 -4.78 -12.88
N PRO A 34 4.44 -6.04 -12.42
CA PRO A 34 3.79 -7.20 -13.02
C PRO A 34 2.26 -7.10 -13.11
N LEU A 35 1.63 -6.31 -12.23
CA LEU A 35 0.19 -6.07 -12.24
C LEU A 35 -0.26 -5.08 -13.32
N ASP A 36 0.62 -4.30 -13.96
CA ASP A 36 0.25 -3.35 -15.02
C ASP A 36 -0.42 -4.03 -16.24
N ARG A 37 -0.27 -5.36 -16.38
CA ARG A 37 -0.97 -6.17 -17.39
C ARG A 37 -2.42 -6.50 -17.03
N HIS A 38 -2.79 -6.35 -15.76
CA HIS A 38 -4.10 -6.69 -15.20
C HIS A 38 -4.89 -5.46 -14.75
N VAL A 39 -4.21 -4.34 -14.47
CA VAL A 39 -4.84 -3.10 -14.00
C VAL A 39 -4.65 -1.96 -14.99
N ARG A 40 -5.56 -1.00 -14.95
CA ARG A 40 -5.41 0.28 -15.64
C ARG A 40 -5.47 1.40 -14.62
N VAL A 41 -4.40 2.17 -14.54
CA VAL A 41 -4.27 3.27 -13.59
C VAL A 41 -4.45 4.60 -14.32
N HIS A 42 -5.28 5.47 -13.76
CA HIS A 42 -5.58 6.80 -14.29
C HIS A 42 -5.46 7.85 -13.18
N CYS A 43 -4.81 8.98 -13.47
CA CYS A 43 -4.84 10.15 -12.58
C CYS A 43 -6.25 10.74 -12.56
N ALA A 44 -6.85 10.92 -11.38
CA ALA A 44 -8.24 11.35 -11.27
C ALA A 44 -8.49 12.78 -11.77
N ASP A 45 -7.49 13.67 -11.68
CA ASP A 45 -7.57 15.08 -12.07
C ASP A 45 -7.51 15.29 -13.60
N GLN A 46 -6.69 14.49 -14.29
CA GLN A 46 -6.38 14.67 -15.71
C GLN A 46 -6.88 13.52 -16.60
N GLY A 47 -7.34 12.42 -16.02
CA GLY A 47 -7.72 11.17 -16.72
C GLY A 47 -6.55 10.47 -17.42
N LYS A 48 -5.33 11.01 -17.31
CA LYS A 48 -4.14 10.50 -17.97
C LYS A 48 -3.77 9.14 -17.39
N ARG A 49 -3.37 8.23 -18.28
CA ARG A 49 -2.87 6.92 -17.89
C ARG A 49 -1.54 7.07 -17.16
N ALA A 50 -1.38 6.31 -16.08
CA ALA A 50 -0.13 6.17 -15.35
C ALA A 50 0.23 4.68 -15.23
N SER A 51 1.48 4.37 -14.89
CA SER A 51 1.88 3.04 -14.41
C SER A 51 1.51 2.88 -12.93
N LEU A 52 1.47 1.63 -12.47
CA LEU A 52 1.28 1.34 -11.05
C LEU A 52 2.43 1.92 -10.20
N GLU A 53 3.69 1.82 -10.64
CA GLU A 53 4.81 2.42 -9.90
C GLU A 53 4.69 3.96 -9.81
N GLN A 54 4.19 4.63 -10.85
CA GLN A 54 3.92 6.07 -10.79
C GLN A 54 2.84 6.41 -9.76
N MET A 55 1.78 5.61 -9.67
CA MET A 55 0.76 5.77 -8.64
C MET A 55 1.32 5.55 -7.24
N ILE A 56 2.09 4.47 -7.03
CA ILE A 56 2.70 4.19 -5.73
C ILE A 56 3.66 5.32 -5.33
N ALA A 57 4.46 5.84 -6.26
CA ALA A 57 5.34 6.97 -6.00
C ALA A 57 4.58 8.22 -5.55
N ASP A 58 3.43 8.53 -6.17
CA ASP A 58 2.56 9.64 -5.71
C ASP A 58 1.95 9.35 -4.34
N LEU A 59 1.40 8.14 -4.13
CA LEU A 59 0.77 7.73 -2.87
C LEU A 59 1.75 7.74 -1.69
N ALA A 60 3.02 7.42 -1.93
CA ALA A 60 4.07 7.46 -0.90
C ALA A 60 4.34 8.87 -0.36
N THR A 61 3.91 9.93 -1.07
CA THR A 61 3.99 11.32 -0.61
C THR A 61 2.83 11.73 0.31
N ARG A 62 1.80 10.89 0.43
CA ARG A 62 0.58 11.18 1.19
C ARG A 62 0.71 10.68 2.64
N GLU A 63 -0.05 11.31 3.53
CA GLU A 63 -0.14 10.89 4.94
C GLU A 63 -1.20 9.82 5.15
N VAL A 64 -2.29 9.88 4.38
CA VAL A 64 -3.40 8.93 4.41
C VAL A 64 -3.77 8.54 2.99
N VAL A 65 -3.90 7.24 2.75
CA VAL A 65 -4.30 6.65 1.48
C VAL A 65 -5.50 5.74 1.73
N PHE A 66 -6.57 5.97 0.98
CA PHE A 66 -7.74 5.09 0.98
C PHE A 66 -7.69 4.19 -0.24
N LEU A 67 -7.76 2.88 -0.02
CA LEU A 67 -7.90 1.88 -1.07
C LEU A 67 -9.32 1.34 -0.98
N GLY A 68 -10.14 1.69 -1.97
CA GLY A 68 -11.49 1.19 -2.10
C GLY A 68 -11.51 -0.02 -3.02
N GLU A 69 -12.29 -1.02 -2.67
CA GLU A 69 -12.34 -2.29 -3.39
C GLU A 69 -13.76 -2.78 -3.63
N THR A 70 -13.86 -3.84 -4.45
CA THR A 70 -15.03 -4.72 -4.49
C THR A 70 -14.59 -6.05 -3.92
N HIS A 71 -15.17 -6.46 -2.78
CA HIS A 71 -14.67 -7.51 -1.89
C HIS A 71 -14.40 -8.90 -2.49
N LEU A 72 -14.76 -9.17 -3.74
CA LEU A 72 -14.59 -10.47 -4.40
C LEU A 72 -13.65 -10.42 -5.62
N ASP A 73 -12.88 -9.34 -5.78
CA ASP A 73 -11.90 -9.21 -6.86
C ASP A 73 -10.46 -9.47 -6.40
N ASP A 74 -9.97 -10.67 -6.67
CA ASP A 74 -8.59 -11.09 -6.35
C ASP A 74 -7.51 -10.16 -6.93
N VAL A 75 -7.79 -9.49 -8.07
CA VAL A 75 -6.83 -8.55 -8.67
C VAL A 75 -6.70 -7.30 -7.81
N THR A 76 -7.81 -6.84 -7.22
CA THR A 76 -7.79 -5.70 -6.31
C THR A 76 -7.03 -6.02 -5.03
N HIS A 77 -7.20 -7.19 -4.41
CA HIS A 77 -6.41 -7.58 -3.23
C HIS A 77 -4.90 -7.62 -3.50
N ARG A 78 -4.50 -8.10 -4.68
CA ARG A 78 -3.08 -8.07 -5.10
C ARG A 78 -2.57 -6.65 -5.32
N LEU A 79 -3.42 -5.77 -5.86
CA LEU A 79 -3.10 -4.36 -6.03
C LEU A 79 -2.90 -3.68 -4.67
N GLU A 80 -3.75 -3.96 -3.69
CA GLU A 80 -3.64 -3.41 -2.33
C GLU A 80 -2.31 -3.79 -1.68
N LEU A 81 -1.96 -5.09 -1.72
CA LEU A 81 -0.67 -5.55 -1.22
C LEU A 81 0.50 -4.85 -1.95
N ALA A 82 0.43 -4.76 -3.29
CA ALA A 82 1.47 -4.10 -4.08
C ALA A 82 1.63 -2.60 -3.73
N VAL A 83 0.53 -1.92 -3.45
CA VAL A 83 0.56 -0.51 -3.02
C VAL A 83 1.20 -0.38 -1.65
N VAL A 84 0.77 -1.19 -0.67
CA VAL A 84 1.35 -1.19 0.69
C VAL A 84 2.85 -1.50 0.65
N GLU A 85 3.23 -2.54 -0.11
CA GLU A 85 4.62 -2.92 -0.33
C GLU A 85 5.45 -1.81 -0.96
N GLY A 86 4.92 -1.16 -1.99
CA GLY A 86 5.63 -0.10 -2.70
C GLY A 86 5.80 1.16 -1.86
N ILE A 87 4.79 1.54 -1.07
CA ILE A 87 4.91 2.68 -0.13
C ILE A 87 5.94 2.37 0.96
N HIS A 88 5.91 1.17 1.52
CA HIS A 88 6.89 0.74 2.52
C HIS A 88 8.31 0.70 1.93
N ARG A 89 8.47 0.17 0.71
CA ARG A 89 9.74 0.15 -0.04
C ARG A 89 10.29 1.56 -0.32
N ALA A 90 9.44 2.56 -0.42
CA ALA A 90 9.85 3.97 -0.53
C ALA A 90 10.39 4.56 0.79
N GLY A 91 10.52 3.76 1.86
CA GLY A 91 11.07 4.17 3.15
C GLY A 91 10.05 4.88 4.04
N ARG A 92 8.76 4.64 3.83
CA ARG A 92 7.68 5.18 4.66
C ARG A 92 7.31 4.16 5.73
N ASP A 93 7.12 4.66 6.95
CA ASP A 93 6.43 3.90 8.00
C ASP A 93 4.95 3.81 7.61
N VAL A 94 4.40 2.59 7.64
CA VAL A 94 3.02 2.31 7.24
C VAL A 94 2.30 1.67 8.42
N VAL A 95 1.02 2.02 8.56
CA VAL A 95 0.05 1.31 9.40
C VAL A 95 -1.13 0.97 8.50
N ILE A 96 -1.63 -0.26 8.58
CA ILE A 96 -2.71 -0.75 7.73
C ILE A 96 -4.01 -0.71 8.53
N SER A 97 -5.08 -0.16 7.95
CA SER A 97 -6.42 -0.17 8.55
C SER A 97 -7.31 -1.09 7.72
N MET A 98 -7.95 -2.09 8.34
CA MET A 98 -8.70 -3.13 7.62
C MET A 98 -10.16 -3.19 8.08
N GLU A 99 -11.09 -3.00 7.13
CA GLU A 99 -12.54 -3.05 7.34
C GLU A 99 -13.05 -4.47 7.66
N MET A 100 -12.28 -5.49 7.31
CA MET A 100 -12.69 -6.88 7.45
C MET A 100 -12.77 -7.33 8.92
N PHE A 101 -12.15 -6.56 9.83
CA PHE A 101 -12.11 -6.84 11.26
C PHE A 101 -12.85 -5.76 12.06
N GLY A 102 -13.74 -6.22 12.95
CA GLY A 102 -14.38 -5.36 13.95
C GLY A 102 -13.39 -4.80 14.96
N ARG A 103 -13.57 -3.54 15.35
CA ARG A 103 -12.76 -2.83 16.36
C ARG A 103 -12.65 -3.58 17.69
N ASP A 104 -13.67 -4.36 18.04
CA ASP A 104 -13.74 -5.23 19.21
C ASP A 104 -12.80 -6.44 19.13
N ARG A 105 -12.22 -6.73 17.96
CA ARG A 105 -11.28 -7.82 17.71
C ARG A 105 -9.82 -7.38 17.66
N GLN A 106 -9.49 -6.13 18.01
CA GLN A 106 -8.11 -5.65 17.90
C GLN A 106 -7.11 -6.52 18.65
N SER A 107 -7.41 -6.96 19.88
CA SER A 107 -6.47 -7.79 20.65
C SER A 107 -6.13 -9.09 19.93
N VAL A 108 -7.13 -9.71 19.28
CA VAL A 108 -6.94 -10.94 18.48
C VAL A 108 -6.03 -10.67 17.27
N VAL A 109 -6.19 -9.52 16.61
CA VAL A 109 -5.31 -9.09 15.51
C VAL A 109 -3.88 -8.89 16.02
N ASP A 110 -3.70 -8.21 17.15
CA ASP A 110 -2.39 -7.94 17.74
C ASP A 110 -1.69 -9.23 18.19
N ASP A 111 -2.43 -10.15 18.81
CA ASP A 111 -1.95 -11.46 19.24
C ASP A 111 -1.51 -12.29 18.02
N TYR A 112 -2.25 -12.24 16.91
CA TYR A 112 -1.88 -12.93 15.69
C TYR A 112 -0.62 -12.34 15.03
N LEU A 113 -0.52 -11.01 14.95
CA LEU A 113 0.64 -10.32 14.38
C LEU A 113 1.91 -10.51 15.22
N SER A 114 1.78 -10.65 16.54
CA SER A 114 2.91 -10.94 17.43
C SER A 114 3.33 -12.40 17.44
N GLY A 115 2.50 -13.29 16.89
CA GLY A 115 2.70 -14.74 16.94
C GLY A 115 2.34 -15.38 18.29
N ALA A 116 1.53 -14.69 19.11
CA ALA A 116 1.01 -15.22 20.37
C ALA A 116 -0.08 -16.28 20.14
N ILE A 117 -0.81 -16.19 19.03
CA ILE A 117 -1.79 -17.19 18.56
C ILE A 117 -1.48 -17.64 17.13
N GLU A 118 -1.84 -18.88 16.83
CA GLU A 118 -1.73 -19.47 15.50
C GLU A 118 -2.89 -19.01 14.59
N GLU A 119 -2.76 -19.23 13.27
CA GLU A 119 -3.75 -18.78 12.28
C GLU A 119 -5.14 -19.40 12.50
N ASP A 120 -5.22 -20.68 12.86
CA ASP A 120 -6.51 -21.34 13.12
C ASP A 120 -7.27 -20.66 14.29
N GLU A 121 -6.57 -20.32 15.37
CA GLU A 121 -7.14 -19.62 16.52
C GLU A 121 -7.52 -18.18 16.17
N PHE A 122 -6.69 -17.50 15.38
CA PHE A 122 -6.99 -16.17 14.86
C PHE A 122 -8.28 -16.18 14.02
N LEU A 123 -8.48 -17.16 13.13
CA LEU A 123 -9.67 -17.27 12.30
C LEU A 123 -10.93 -17.49 13.13
N GLU A 124 -10.87 -18.37 14.13
CA GLU A 124 -11.97 -18.63 15.04
C GLU A 124 -12.37 -17.37 15.83
N GLN A 125 -11.38 -16.63 16.34
CA GLN A 125 -11.64 -15.50 17.23
C GLN A 125 -11.89 -14.16 16.51
N SER A 126 -11.30 -13.95 15.34
CA SER A 126 -11.47 -12.71 14.58
C SER A 126 -12.71 -12.70 13.68
N ASN A 127 -13.21 -13.89 13.33
CA ASN A 127 -14.37 -14.10 12.44
C ASN A 127 -14.27 -13.23 11.16
N PRO A 128 -13.24 -13.45 10.33
CA PRO A 128 -13.02 -12.66 9.13
C PRO A 128 -14.09 -12.97 8.07
N TRP A 129 -14.09 -12.20 6.98
CA TRP A 129 -14.93 -12.51 5.83
C TRP A 129 -14.49 -13.78 5.10
N ASN A 130 -15.41 -14.39 4.35
CA ASN A 130 -15.23 -15.70 3.71
C ASN A 130 -14.05 -15.78 2.73
N ASN A 131 -13.59 -14.66 2.20
CA ASN A 131 -12.48 -14.57 1.25
C ASN A 131 -11.13 -14.24 1.93
N TYR A 132 -11.01 -14.45 3.25
CA TYR A 132 -9.77 -14.18 3.99
C TYR A 132 -8.54 -14.82 3.35
N GLU A 133 -8.61 -16.11 3.03
CA GLU A 133 -7.43 -16.87 2.58
C GLU A 133 -6.81 -16.31 1.30
N THR A 134 -7.64 -15.90 0.34
CA THR A 134 -7.18 -15.39 -0.96
C THR A 134 -6.98 -13.89 -0.97
N GLY A 135 -7.81 -13.14 -0.25
CA GLY A 135 -7.81 -11.68 -0.30
C GLY A 135 -6.94 -11.02 0.77
N TYR A 136 -7.21 -11.31 2.04
CA TYR A 136 -6.68 -10.51 3.15
C TYR A 136 -5.48 -11.13 3.83
N ARG A 137 -5.41 -12.45 3.88
CA ARG A 137 -4.29 -13.21 4.46
C ARG A 137 -2.93 -12.75 3.91
N PRO A 138 -2.73 -12.52 2.60
CA PRO A 138 -1.44 -12.05 2.09
C PRO A 138 -1.00 -10.72 2.71
N ILE A 139 -1.94 -9.81 3.00
CA ILE A 139 -1.67 -8.51 3.62
C ILE A 139 -1.31 -8.68 5.10
N LEU A 140 -2.05 -9.52 5.85
CA LEU A 140 -1.73 -9.79 7.25
C LEU A 140 -0.37 -10.49 7.40
N GLU A 141 -0.09 -11.49 6.58
CA GLU A 141 1.18 -12.21 6.61
C GLU A 141 2.36 -11.29 6.28
N TRP A 142 2.18 -10.43 5.28
CA TRP A 142 3.17 -9.42 4.96
C TRP A 142 3.43 -8.47 6.13
N ALA A 143 2.36 -8.03 6.80
CA ALA A 143 2.44 -7.11 7.93
C ALA A 143 3.11 -7.77 9.15
N LYS A 144 2.72 -9.00 9.47
CA LYS A 144 3.30 -9.86 10.52
C LYS A 144 4.81 -10.04 10.31
N GLN A 145 5.23 -10.40 9.11
CA GLN A 145 6.64 -10.61 8.77
C GLN A 145 7.50 -9.34 8.89
N ARG A 146 6.90 -8.15 8.76
CA ARG A 146 7.60 -6.85 8.80
C ARG A 146 7.37 -6.07 10.08
N GLY A 147 6.58 -6.59 11.02
CA GLY A 147 6.20 -5.86 12.23
C GLY A 147 5.38 -4.60 11.92
N VAL A 148 4.64 -4.59 10.81
CA VAL A 148 3.76 -3.48 10.45
C VAL A 148 2.44 -3.59 11.24
N PRO A 149 2.01 -2.55 11.97
CA PRO A 149 0.76 -2.59 12.71
C PRO A 149 -0.46 -2.69 11.78
N VAL A 150 -1.45 -3.50 12.18
CA VAL A 150 -2.77 -3.57 11.53
C VAL A 150 -3.84 -3.14 12.53
N ILE A 151 -4.71 -2.24 12.09
CA ILE A 151 -5.82 -1.69 12.87
C ILE A 151 -7.12 -2.31 12.39
N ALA A 152 -7.84 -2.99 13.28
CA ALA A 152 -9.20 -3.43 13.03
C ALA A 152 -10.13 -2.21 12.99
N ALA A 153 -10.73 -1.94 11.83
CA ALA A 153 -11.34 -0.65 11.52
C ALA A 153 -12.87 -0.67 11.55
N ASN A 154 -13.49 -1.85 11.47
CA ASN A 154 -14.94 -1.91 11.35
C ASN A 154 -15.66 -1.62 12.66
N VAL A 155 -16.90 -1.16 12.53
CA VAL A 155 -17.82 -1.04 13.65
C VAL A 155 -18.12 -2.45 14.20
N PRO A 156 -18.09 -2.67 15.53
CA PRO A 156 -18.39 -3.96 16.11
C PRO A 156 -19.76 -4.52 15.70
N ALA A 157 -19.84 -5.84 15.57
CA ALA A 157 -21.04 -6.49 15.06
C ALA A 157 -22.31 -6.22 15.89
N SER A 158 -22.11 -6.01 17.19
CA SER A 158 -23.17 -5.69 18.16
C SER A 158 -23.74 -4.28 18.00
N VAL A 159 -23.00 -3.36 17.36
CA VAL A 159 -23.41 -1.97 17.15
C VAL A 159 -24.21 -1.84 15.85
N TRP A 160 -23.76 -2.44 14.73
CA TRP A 160 -24.52 -2.36 13.47
C TRP A 160 -25.93 -2.92 13.60
N ARG A 161 -26.12 -4.01 14.37
CA ARG A 161 -27.43 -4.65 14.61
C ARG A 161 -28.46 -3.75 15.30
N LYS A 162 -28.03 -2.64 15.89
CA LYS A 162 -28.91 -1.69 16.58
C LYS A 162 -29.34 -0.52 15.70
N VAL A 163 -28.77 -0.39 14.50
CA VAL A 163 -29.00 0.75 13.60
C VAL A 163 -29.48 0.34 12.20
N ALA A 164 -29.40 -0.96 11.87
CA ALA A 164 -30.03 -1.56 10.69
C ALA A 164 -31.46 -2.00 10.98
#